data_AF-A0A8T0R2G2-F1
#
_entry.id   AF-A0A8T0R2G2-F1
#
_cell.length_a   1.000
_cell.length_b   1.000
_cell.length_c   1.000
_cell.angle_alpha   90.00
_cell.angle_beta   90.00
_cell.angle_gamma   90.00
#
_symmetry.space_group_name_H-M   'P 1'
#
loop_
_entity.id
_entity.type
_entity.pdbx_description
1 polymer ?
#
loop_
_entity_poly.entity_id
_entity_poly.type
_entity_poly.pdbx_seq_one_letter_code
_entity_poly.pdbx_strand_id
1 'polypeptide(L)'
;MGLGIGIFLLLLVLATIFATKSLKDRKAKKMREYFFKQNRGLLLQQLVDKDIAERMIFSLEELENATNKFDKARILGGGGHGTVYKGILSDQHVVAIKMSKLVIQREIEGFINEVAILSQINHRNVVKLFGCCLETEVPLLVYEFIPNGTLYAHLHVDGPASLPWKDRLRIAFEVASSLAYLHSSASISIVHRDIKTSNILLDDCLTAKISDFGASRGITIAESGVITAVQGTYGYIDPEYFYTRRLTEKNDVYSYGVMLVELLTRKKPTIDMSLDGVSLVAHFVQLLSEDRLSEILDAQVTEEGEEEAKQVAAIAALCVQMKGNDRPTMRHVEMRLQGIQSSNNFRAILEYKGCKSD
;
A
#
# COMPACT_ATOMS: atom_id res chain seq x y z
N MET A 1 -1.08 -67.78 -13.56
CA MET A 1 0.24 -67.25 -13.14
C MET A 1 0.41 -65.77 -13.48
N GLY A 2 0.20 -65.33 -14.74
CA GLY A 2 0.39 -63.91 -15.12
C GLY A 2 -0.51 -62.88 -14.41
N LEU A 3 -1.78 -63.21 -14.13
CA LEU A 3 -2.73 -62.27 -13.51
C LEU A 3 -2.36 -61.91 -12.05
N GLY A 4 -1.87 -62.89 -11.28
CA GLY A 4 -1.49 -62.69 -9.87
C GLY A 4 -0.22 -61.84 -9.69
N ILE A 5 0.74 -61.99 -10.60
CA ILE A 5 1.96 -61.17 -10.62
C ILE A 5 1.61 -59.72 -10.95
N GLY A 6 0.68 -59.49 -11.89
CA GLY A 6 0.22 -58.14 -12.24
C GLY A 6 -0.48 -57.41 -11.08
N ILE A 7 -1.36 -58.10 -10.35
CA ILE A 7 -2.05 -57.53 -9.17
C ILE A 7 -1.04 -57.22 -8.05
N PHE A 8 -0.10 -58.13 -7.80
CA PHE A 8 0.94 -57.92 -6.78
C PHE A 8 1.83 -56.71 -7.10
N LEU A 9 2.27 -56.56 -8.36
CA LEU A 9 3.04 -55.39 -8.80
C LEU A 9 2.23 -54.08 -8.67
N LEU A 10 0.95 -54.10 -9.02
CA LEU A 10 0.07 -52.93 -8.85
C LEU A 10 -0.06 -52.52 -7.38
N LEU A 11 -0.28 -53.49 -6.48
CA LEU A 11 -0.36 -53.23 -5.04
C LEU A 11 0.95 -52.69 -4.47
N LEU A 12 2.10 -53.20 -4.91
CA LEU A 12 3.40 -52.66 -4.53
C LEU A 12 3.57 -51.20 -4.99
N VAL A 13 3.20 -50.88 -6.23
CA VAL A 13 3.25 -49.50 -6.75
C VAL A 13 2.32 -48.58 -5.95
N LEU A 14 1.10 -49.01 -5.65
CA LEU A 14 0.18 -48.22 -4.83
C LEU A 14 0.71 -48.02 -3.40
N ALA A 15 1.31 -49.06 -2.81
CA ALA A 15 1.91 -48.99 -1.48
C ALA A 15 3.12 -48.04 -1.43
N THR A 16 3.99 -48.04 -2.45
CA THR A 16 5.12 -47.10 -2.52
C THR A 16 4.64 -45.66 -2.75
N ILE A 17 3.61 -45.43 -3.58
CA ILE A 17 2.98 -44.11 -3.75
C ILE A 17 2.37 -43.64 -2.43
N PHE A 18 1.65 -44.50 -1.72
CA PHE A 18 1.06 -44.17 -0.42
C PHE A 18 2.14 -43.85 0.64
N ALA A 19 3.18 -44.68 0.73
CA ALA A 19 4.28 -44.49 1.68
C ALA A 19 5.05 -43.19 1.40
N THR A 20 5.37 -42.92 0.13
CA THR A 20 6.07 -41.67 -0.26
C THR A 20 5.22 -40.44 0.00
N LYS A 21 3.91 -40.49 -0.30
CA LYS A 21 2.96 -39.43 0.04
C LYS A 21 2.87 -39.21 1.56
N SER A 22 2.68 -40.26 2.34
CA SER A 22 2.58 -40.18 3.81
C SER A 22 3.86 -39.62 4.45
N LEU A 23 5.04 -40.01 3.95
CA LEU A 23 6.31 -39.44 4.41
C LEU A 23 6.45 -37.96 4.06
N LYS A 24 6.02 -37.56 2.84
CA LYS A 24 6.02 -36.16 2.41
C LYS A 24 5.07 -35.32 3.28
N ASP A 25 3.87 -35.81 3.56
CA ASP A 25 2.88 -35.15 4.40
C ASP A 25 3.37 -35.02 5.85
N ARG A 26 4.00 -36.06 6.41
CA ARG A 26 4.64 -36.01 7.74
C ARG A 26 5.75 -34.97 7.81
N LYS A 27 6.61 -34.90 6.79
CA LYS A 27 7.67 -33.87 6.71
C LYS A 27 7.07 -32.48 6.62
N ALA A 28 6.07 -32.27 5.77
CA ALA A 28 5.38 -30.98 5.63
C ALA A 28 4.75 -30.54 6.96
N LYS A 29 4.06 -31.44 7.67
CA LYS A 29 3.48 -31.15 8.98
C LYS A 29 4.53 -30.73 10.01
N LYS A 30 5.65 -31.45 10.09
CA LYS A 30 6.76 -31.09 10.99
C LYS A 30 7.34 -29.71 10.65
N MET A 31 7.46 -29.38 9.37
CA MET A 31 7.93 -28.05 8.93
C MET A 31 6.93 -26.95 9.30
N ARG A 32 5.63 -27.17 9.09
CA ARG A 32 4.56 -26.23 9.48
C ARG A 32 4.60 -25.95 10.98
N GLU A 33 4.71 -26.99 11.81
CA GLU A 33 4.83 -26.85 13.27
C GLU A 33 6.12 -26.12 13.69
N TYR A 34 7.22 -26.35 12.99
CA TYR A 34 8.49 -25.65 13.22
C TYR A 34 8.34 -24.14 12.95
N PHE A 35 7.86 -23.77 11.76
CA PHE A 35 7.65 -22.37 11.40
C PHE A 35 6.64 -21.68 12.30
N PHE A 36 5.53 -22.35 12.63
CA PHE A 36 4.54 -21.82 13.55
C PHE A 36 5.18 -21.43 14.89
N LYS A 37 5.98 -22.32 15.49
CA LYS A 37 6.65 -22.05 16.77
C LYS A 37 7.65 -20.89 16.67
N GLN A 38 8.45 -20.87 15.61
CA GLN A 38 9.44 -19.81 15.38
C GLN A 38 8.77 -18.45 15.18
N ASN A 39 7.83 -18.35 14.24
CA ASN A 39 7.17 -17.11 13.87
C ASN A 39 6.25 -16.59 14.97
N ARG A 40 5.55 -17.48 15.69
CA ARG A 40 4.77 -17.09 16.87
C ARG A 40 5.64 -16.51 17.97
N GLY A 41 6.83 -17.07 18.19
CA GLY A 41 7.80 -16.51 19.14
C GLY A 41 8.19 -15.07 18.79
N LEU A 42 8.46 -14.79 17.52
CA LEU A 42 8.79 -13.45 17.03
C LEU A 42 7.62 -12.48 17.11
N LEU A 43 6.42 -12.92 16.72
CA LEU A 43 5.20 -12.10 16.75
C LEU A 43 4.85 -11.66 18.18
N LEU A 44 4.89 -12.60 19.14
CA LEU A 44 4.56 -12.34 20.54
C LEU A 44 5.59 -11.46 21.27
N GLN A 45 6.79 -11.27 20.71
CA GLN A 45 7.77 -10.32 21.26
C GLN A 45 7.41 -8.86 20.95
N GLN A 46 6.66 -8.60 19.87
CA GLN A 46 6.35 -7.24 19.43
C GLN A 46 4.90 -6.80 19.66
N LEU A 47 3.98 -7.74 19.82
CA LEU A 47 2.60 -7.42 20.14
C LEU A 47 2.41 -7.12 21.64
N VAL A 48 1.74 -6.01 21.92
CA VAL A 48 1.37 -5.58 23.28
C VAL A 48 0.27 -6.48 23.86
N ASP A 49 -0.64 -6.95 23.02
CA ASP A 49 -1.78 -7.78 23.39
C ASP A 49 -1.68 -9.19 22.77
N LYS A 50 -1.49 -10.19 23.63
CA LYS A 50 -1.37 -11.59 23.23
C LYS A 50 -2.71 -12.21 22.82
N ASP A 51 -3.83 -11.71 23.33
CA ASP A 51 -5.15 -12.23 23.02
C ASP A 51 -5.60 -11.77 21.62
N ILE A 52 -5.22 -10.55 21.22
CA ILE A 52 -5.39 -10.07 19.84
C ILE A 52 -4.54 -10.92 18.88
N ALA A 53 -3.29 -11.21 19.25
CA ALA A 53 -2.38 -12.02 18.43
C ALA A 53 -2.98 -13.39 18.09
N GLU A 54 -3.56 -14.09 19.06
CA GLU A 54 -4.12 -15.43 18.87
C GLU A 54 -5.38 -15.43 17.99
N ARG A 55 -6.21 -14.37 18.06
CA ARG A 55 -7.40 -14.24 17.20
C ARG A 55 -7.07 -13.91 15.76
N MET A 56 -5.85 -13.45 15.49
CA MET A 56 -5.37 -13.08 14.16
C MET A 56 -4.67 -14.25 13.43
N ILE A 57 -4.67 -15.47 13.97
CA ILE A 57 -3.97 -16.60 13.36
C ILE A 57 -4.90 -17.40 12.46
N PHE A 58 -4.53 -17.52 11.19
CA PHE A 58 -5.12 -18.41 10.21
C PHE A 58 -4.25 -19.64 10.00
N SER A 59 -4.86 -20.81 9.76
CA SER A 59 -4.13 -22.01 9.37
C SER A 59 -3.74 -21.96 7.89
N LEU A 60 -2.65 -22.62 7.49
CA LEU A 60 -2.27 -22.68 6.08
C LEU A 60 -3.32 -23.45 5.26
N GLU A 61 -3.92 -24.48 5.85
CA GLU A 61 -4.98 -25.28 5.20
C GLU A 61 -6.20 -24.41 4.85
N GLU A 62 -6.61 -23.52 5.74
CA GLU A 62 -7.70 -22.58 5.49
C GLU A 62 -7.38 -21.64 4.32
N LEU A 63 -6.16 -21.07 4.30
CA LEU A 63 -5.74 -20.17 3.22
C LEU A 63 -5.54 -20.90 1.89
N GLU A 64 -5.04 -22.14 1.92
CA GLU A 64 -4.96 -23.03 0.74
C GLU A 64 -6.37 -23.29 0.18
N ASN A 65 -7.35 -23.61 1.02
CA ASN A 65 -8.73 -23.80 0.59
C ASN A 65 -9.34 -22.51 0.03
N ALA A 66 -9.14 -21.38 0.72
CA ALA A 66 -9.68 -20.08 0.31
C ALA A 66 -9.17 -19.61 -1.06
N THR A 67 -7.95 -20.01 -1.42
CA THR A 67 -7.25 -19.59 -2.65
C THR A 67 -7.19 -20.66 -3.73
N ASN A 68 -7.91 -21.78 -3.59
CA ASN A 68 -7.78 -22.94 -4.48
C ASN A 68 -6.31 -23.37 -4.67
N LYS A 69 -5.58 -23.52 -3.56
CA LYS A 69 -4.15 -23.85 -3.48
C LYS A 69 -3.27 -22.80 -4.17
N PHE A 70 -3.52 -21.53 -3.87
CA PHE A 70 -2.81 -20.38 -4.45
C PHE A 70 -2.83 -20.40 -5.98
N ASP A 71 -4.02 -20.61 -6.55
CA ASP A 71 -4.22 -20.65 -7.99
C ASP A 71 -3.77 -19.32 -8.64
N LYS A 72 -3.05 -19.41 -9.77
CA LYS A 72 -2.61 -18.24 -10.52
C LYS A 72 -3.77 -17.38 -11.02
N ALA A 73 -4.94 -17.98 -11.28
CA ALA A 73 -6.14 -17.26 -11.68
C ALA A 73 -6.69 -16.34 -10.57
N ARG A 74 -6.24 -16.52 -9.32
CA ARG A 74 -6.64 -15.69 -8.17
C ARG A 74 -5.63 -14.61 -7.83
N ILE A 75 -4.58 -14.41 -8.63
CA ILE A 75 -3.62 -13.33 -8.39
C ILE A 75 -4.30 -11.98 -8.64
N LEU A 76 -4.25 -11.11 -7.62
CA LEU A 76 -4.71 -9.72 -7.68
C LEU A 76 -3.61 -8.78 -8.16
N GLY A 77 -2.37 -9.12 -7.85
CA GLY A 77 -1.19 -8.35 -8.21
C GLY A 77 0.07 -8.94 -7.60
N GLY A 78 1.23 -8.39 -7.98
CA GLY A 78 2.51 -8.77 -7.39
C GLY A 78 3.62 -7.80 -7.75
N GLY A 79 4.55 -7.61 -6.82
CA GLY A 79 5.66 -6.67 -6.94
C GLY A 79 6.88 -7.14 -6.15
N GLY A 80 7.71 -6.18 -5.70
CA GLY A 80 8.90 -6.45 -4.88
C GLY A 80 8.59 -7.09 -3.53
N HIS A 81 7.37 -6.89 -3.01
CA HIS A 81 6.93 -7.34 -1.68
C HIS A 81 6.13 -8.65 -1.70
N GLY A 82 6.04 -9.33 -2.84
CA GLY A 82 5.33 -10.61 -2.95
C GLY A 82 4.25 -10.69 -4.01
N THR A 83 3.38 -11.69 -3.88
CA THR A 83 2.20 -11.94 -4.70
C THR A 83 0.97 -11.86 -3.80
N VAL A 84 -0.09 -11.21 -4.26
CA VAL A 84 -1.34 -11.08 -3.52
C VAL A 84 -2.42 -11.93 -4.21
N TYR A 85 -3.09 -12.79 -3.45
CA TYR A 85 -4.15 -13.68 -3.94
C TYR A 85 -5.51 -13.27 -3.39
N LYS A 86 -6.56 -13.44 -4.20
CA LYS A 86 -7.95 -13.36 -3.77
C LYS A 86 -8.36 -14.67 -3.09
N GLY A 87 -8.68 -14.59 -1.81
CA GLY A 87 -9.24 -15.67 -1.01
C GLY A 87 -10.74 -15.50 -0.79
N ILE A 88 -11.45 -16.61 -0.64
CA ILE A 88 -12.82 -16.65 -0.10
C ILE A 88 -12.78 -17.60 1.09
N LEU A 89 -12.90 -17.05 2.30
CA LEU A 89 -12.87 -17.81 3.54
C LEU A 89 -14.13 -18.69 3.68
N SER A 90 -14.11 -19.64 4.63
CA SER A 90 -15.21 -20.58 4.86
C SER A 90 -16.54 -19.92 5.26
N ASP A 91 -16.45 -18.73 5.86
CA ASP A 91 -17.58 -17.88 6.24
C ASP A 91 -18.00 -16.90 5.12
N GLN A 92 -17.50 -17.13 3.90
CA GLN A 92 -17.75 -16.34 2.69
C GLN A 92 -17.13 -14.93 2.69
N HIS A 93 -16.33 -14.56 3.68
CA HIS A 93 -15.59 -13.31 3.63
C HIS A 93 -14.51 -13.35 2.54
N VAL A 94 -14.50 -12.33 1.69
CA VAL A 94 -13.49 -12.18 0.62
C VAL A 94 -12.28 -11.44 1.19
N VAL A 95 -11.09 -12.02 0.99
CA VAL A 95 -9.83 -11.52 1.56
C VAL A 95 -8.74 -11.39 0.52
N ALA A 96 -7.75 -10.55 0.81
CA ALA A 96 -6.50 -10.48 0.07
C ALA A 96 -5.37 -11.13 0.88
N ILE A 97 -4.70 -12.14 0.31
CA ILE A 97 -3.65 -12.91 0.98
C ILE A 97 -2.30 -12.58 0.34
N LYS A 98 -1.44 -11.85 1.07
CA LYS A 98 -0.09 -11.47 0.63
C LYS A 98 0.90 -12.57 0.99
N MET A 99 1.64 -13.02 -0.01
CA MET A 99 2.66 -14.06 0.09
C MET A 99 3.99 -13.52 -0.45
N SER A 100 5.03 -13.42 0.39
CA SER A 100 6.36 -13.01 -0.05
C SER A 100 6.97 -14.02 -1.02
N LYS A 101 7.66 -13.52 -2.06
CA LYS A 101 8.25 -14.35 -3.14
C LYS A 101 9.61 -14.94 -2.76
N LEU A 102 10.34 -14.27 -1.88
CA LEU A 102 11.69 -14.65 -1.47
C LEU A 102 11.74 -14.76 0.04
N VAL A 103 12.49 -15.75 0.52
CA VAL A 103 12.82 -15.87 1.93
C VAL A 103 14.07 -15.03 2.18
N ILE A 104 13.86 -13.80 2.63
CA ILE A 104 14.94 -12.93 3.08
C ILE A 104 14.57 -12.47 4.49
N GLN A 105 15.54 -12.40 5.40
CA GLN A 105 15.34 -11.96 6.79
C GLN A 105 14.53 -10.66 6.88
N ARG A 106 14.75 -9.74 5.95
CA ARG A 106 14.02 -8.47 5.80
C ARG A 106 12.50 -8.65 5.64
N GLU A 107 12.04 -9.70 4.96
CA GLU A 107 10.62 -9.98 4.78
C GLU A 107 9.96 -10.44 6.09
N ILE A 108 10.68 -11.21 6.91
CA ILE A 108 10.21 -11.63 8.24
C ILE A 108 10.12 -10.42 9.18
N GLU A 109 11.13 -9.54 9.18
CA GLU A 109 11.11 -8.28 9.93
C GLU A 109 9.96 -7.36 9.47
N GLY A 110 9.79 -7.23 8.14
CA GLY A 110 8.69 -6.47 7.54
C GLY A 110 7.32 -7.00 7.94
N PHE A 111 7.14 -8.32 7.97
CA PHE A 111 5.94 -8.97 8.46
C PHE A 111 5.62 -8.60 9.91
N ILE A 112 6.58 -8.80 10.84
CA ILE A 112 6.35 -8.55 12.27
C ILE A 112 5.96 -7.09 12.49
N ASN A 113 6.68 -6.18 11.83
CA ASN A 113 6.44 -4.75 11.90
C ASN A 113 5.06 -4.37 11.31
N GLU A 114 4.69 -4.96 10.17
CA GLU A 114 3.39 -4.71 9.53
C GLU A 114 2.23 -5.16 10.42
N VAL A 115 2.32 -6.34 11.06
CA VAL A 115 1.29 -6.77 12.03
C VAL A 115 1.24 -5.86 13.24
N ALA A 116 2.39 -5.53 13.84
CA ALA A 116 2.46 -4.69 15.03
C ALA A 116 1.92 -3.28 14.80
N ILE A 117 2.19 -2.70 13.63
CA ILE A 117 1.71 -1.37 13.25
C ILE A 117 0.21 -1.42 12.92
N LEU A 118 -0.21 -2.32 12.03
CA LEU A 118 -1.61 -2.38 11.59
C LEU A 118 -2.57 -2.83 12.70
N SER A 119 -2.12 -3.58 13.70
CA SER A 119 -2.96 -3.93 14.86
C SER A 119 -3.31 -2.72 15.73
N GLN A 120 -2.57 -1.62 15.62
CA GLN A 120 -2.77 -0.39 16.40
C GLN A 120 -3.49 0.70 15.61
N ILE A 121 -3.68 0.53 14.29
CA ILE A 121 -4.29 1.52 13.41
C ILE A 121 -5.77 1.17 13.19
N ASN A 122 -6.64 2.17 13.38
CA ASN A 122 -8.05 2.06 12.98
C ASN A 122 -8.46 3.34 12.24
N HIS A 123 -8.34 3.32 10.92
CA HIS A 123 -8.67 4.46 10.06
C HIS A 123 -9.37 3.99 8.77
N ARG A 124 -10.40 4.71 8.33
CA ARG A 124 -11.21 4.32 7.16
C ARG A 124 -10.42 4.26 5.84
N ASN A 125 -9.39 5.10 5.72
CA ASN A 125 -8.51 5.21 4.55
C ASN A 125 -7.18 4.44 4.73
N VAL A 126 -7.14 3.44 5.62
CA VAL A 126 -6.03 2.49 5.75
C VAL A 126 -6.60 1.09 5.59
N VAL A 127 -5.88 0.20 4.89
CA VAL A 127 -6.31 -1.19 4.74
C VAL A 127 -6.33 -1.91 6.08
N LYS A 128 -7.39 -2.67 6.32
CA LYS A 128 -7.55 -3.48 7.51
C LYS A 128 -6.84 -4.81 7.36
N LEU A 129 -5.96 -5.10 8.31
CA LEU A 129 -5.38 -6.43 8.51
C LEU A 129 -6.36 -7.28 9.32
N PHE A 130 -6.74 -8.44 8.79
CA PHE A 130 -7.55 -9.43 9.51
C PHE A 130 -6.68 -10.40 10.30
N GLY A 131 -5.51 -10.76 9.77
CA GLY A 131 -4.59 -11.62 10.48
C GLY A 131 -3.43 -12.12 9.63
N CYS A 132 -2.85 -13.25 10.04
CA CYS A 132 -1.68 -13.84 9.43
C CYS A 132 -1.65 -15.37 9.57
N CYS A 133 -0.88 -16.04 8.72
CA CYS A 133 -0.58 -17.46 8.85
C CYS A 133 0.91 -17.66 9.13
N LEU A 134 1.21 -18.30 10.27
CA LEU A 134 2.56 -18.47 10.79
C LEU A 134 3.22 -19.81 10.39
N GLU A 135 2.47 -20.70 9.74
CA GLU A 135 2.89 -22.08 9.39
C GLU A 135 3.82 -22.17 8.15
N THR A 136 4.31 -21.02 7.68
CA THR A 136 5.16 -20.88 6.48
C THR A 136 6.46 -20.19 6.84
N GLU A 137 7.50 -20.36 6.01
CA GLU A 137 8.82 -19.81 6.28
C GLU A 137 8.82 -18.28 6.40
N VAL A 138 8.14 -17.60 5.48
CA VAL A 138 7.74 -16.19 5.65
C VAL A 138 6.23 -16.16 5.87
N PRO A 139 5.74 -15.63 7.00
CA PRO A 139 4.32 -15.60 7.30
C PRO A 139 3.48 -14.92 6.21
N LEU A 140 2.27 -15.44 6.01
CA LEU A 140 1.29 -14.86 5.10
C LEU A 140 0.48 -13.80 5.84
N LEU A 141 0.09 -12.72 5.15
CA LEU A 141 -0.77 -11.66 5.70
C LEU A 141 -2.13 -11.70 5.02
N VAL A 142 -3.20 -11.56 5.82
CA VAL A 142 -4.60 -11.64 5.39
C VAL A 142 -5.26 -10.28 5.63
N TYR A 143 -5.68 -9.61 4.56
CA TYR A 143 -6.27 -8.28 4.59
C TYR A 143 -7.72 -8.30 4.10
N GLU A 144 -8.43 -7.20 4.37
CA GLU A 144 -9.65 -6.89 3.62
C GLU A 144 -9.36 -6.87 2.11
N PHE A 145 -10.30 -7.39 1.32
CA PHE A 145 -10.20 -7.34 -0.14
C PHE A 145 -10.72 -5.99 -0.65
N ILE A 146 -9.89 -5.30 -1.43
CA ILE A 146 -10.22 -4.01 -2.05
C ILE A 146 -10.40 -4.20 -3.57
N PRO A 147 -11.63 -4.04 -4.09
CA PRO A 147 -12.00 -4.58 -5.40
C PRO A 147 -11.52 -3.78 -6.61
N ASN A 148 -11.39 -2.44 -6.52
CA ASN A 148 -11.06 -1.61 -7.68
C ASN A 148 -9.55 -1.47 -7.93
N GLY A 149 -8.70 -2.24 -7.26
CA GLY A 149 -7.25 -2.24 -7.52
C GLY A 149 -6.57 -0.95 -7.07
N THR A 150 -5.47 -0.58 -7.73
CA THR A 150 -4.59 0.52 -7.32
C THR A 150 -4.93 1.83 -8.04
N LEU A 151 -4.72 2.97 -7.36
CA LEU A 151 -4.81 4.30 -7.95
C LEU A 151 -3.91 4.43 -9.18
N TYR A 152 -2.72 3.82 -9.17
CA TYR A 152 -1.82 3.77 -10.33
C TYR A 152 -2.52 3.20 -11.57
N ALA A 153 -3.22 2.07 -11.44
CA ALA A 153 -3.90 1.43 -12.56
C ALA A 153 -5.06 2.28 -13.11
N HIS A 154 -5.75 3.04 -12.25
CA HIS A 154 -6.78 3.97 -12.67
C HIS A 154 -6.22 5.22 -13.35
N LEU A 155 -5.08 5.71 -12.90
CA LEU A 155 -4.46 6.93 -13.40
C LEU A 155 -3.76 6.72 -14.76
N HIS A 156 -3.08 5.58 -14.91
CA HIS A 156 -2.25 5.26 -16.08
C HIS A 156 -2.95 4.33 -17.07
N VAL A 157 -4.22 4.63 -17.37
CA VAL A 157 -5.01 3.94 -18.41
C VAL A 157 -4.62 4.39 -19.82
N ASP A 158 -4.75 3.49 -20.79
CA ASP A 158 -4.61 3.80 -22.22
C ASP A 158 -5.85 4.58 -22.68
N GLY A 159 -5.73 5.90 -22.76
CA GLY A 159 -6.81 6.76 -23.24
C GLY A 159 -6.73 8.20 -22.74
N PRO A 160 -7.51 9.10 -23.36
CA PRO A 160 -7.49 10.52 -23.03
C PRO A 160 -8.08 10.80 -21.65
N ALA A 161 -9.08 10.04 -21.21
CA ALA A 161 -9.75 10.22 -19.92
C ALA A 161 -9.37 9.13 -18.91
N SER A 162 -9.22 9.54 -17.66
CA SER A 162 -8.98 8.71 -16.48
C SER A 162 -9.99 9.14 -15.39
N LEU A 163 -9.68 8.93 -14.11
CA LEU A 163 -10.45 9.44 -12.98
C LEU A 163 -10.74 10.94 -13.15
N PRO A 164 -12.00 11.38 -12.98
CA PRO A 164 -12.33 12.79 -12.95
C PRO A 164 -11.50 13.54 -11.91
N TRP A 165 -11.17 14.79 -12.19
CA TRP A 165 -10.40 15.66 -11.31
C TRP A 165 -11.01 15.76 -9.91
N LYS A 166 -12.34 15.79 -9.81
CA LYS A 166 -13.07 15.76 -8.53
C LYS A 166 -12.71 14.53 -7.70
N ASP A 167 -12.61 13.36 -8.31
CA ASP A 167 -12.22 12.13 -7.62
C ASP A 167 -10.73 12.13 -7.27
N ARG A 168 -9.86 12.64 -8.15
CA ARG A 168 -8.43 12.81 -7.84
C ARG A 168 -8.22 13.71 -6.61
N LEU A 169 -8.95 14.82 -6.53
CA LEU A 169 -8.90 15.74 -5.38
C LEU A 169 -9.46 15.09 -4.11
N ARG A 170 -10.53 14.29 -4.22
CA ARG A 170 -11.08 13.52 -3.10
C ARG A 170 -10.07 12.50 -2.57
N ILE A 171 -9.47 11.72 -3.45
CA ILE A 171 -8.44 10.72 -3.13
C ILE A 171 -7.22 11.40 -2.50
N ALA A 172 -6.76 12.53 -3.04
CA ALA A 172 -5.65 13.30 -2.48
C ALA A 172 -5.94 13.70 -1.01
N PHE A 173 -7.13 14.21 -0.73
CA PHE A 173 -7.56 14.57 0.63
C PHE A 173 -7.64 13.33 1.55
N GLU A 174 -8.25 12.25 1.09
CA GLU A 174 -8.40 11.00 1.86
C GLU A 174 -7.03 10.42 2.28
N VAL A 175 -6.07 10.40 1.35
CA VAL A 175 -4.69 9.96 1.64
C VAL A 175 -4.01 10.92 2.62
N ALA A 176 -4.16 12.24 2.45
CA ALA A 176 -3.60 13.23 3.37
C ALA A 176 -4.17 13.07 4.79
N SER A 177 -5.47 12.81 4.92
CA SER A 177 -6.13 12.61 6.21
C SER A 177 -5.61 11.36 6.92
N SER A 178 -5.45 10.24 6.21
CA SER A 178 -4.81 9.05 6.79
C SER A 178 -3.36 9.29 7.21
N LEU A 179 -2.56 9.99 6.40
CA LEU A 179 -1.18 10.30 6.77
C LEU A 179 -1.10 11.23 7.96
N ALA A 180 -1.99 12.23 8.04
CA ALA A 180 -2.10 13.10 9.21
C ALA A 180 -2.45 12.30 10.46
N TYR A 181 -3.35 11.32 10.38
CA TYR A 181 -3.66 10.40 11.46
C TYR A 181 -2.44 9.56 11.89
N LEU A 182 -1.72 8.96 10.94
CA LEU A 182 -0.54 8.15 11.22
C LEU A 182 0.58 8.96 11.90
N HIS A 183 0.79 10.20 11.47
CA HIS A 183 1.82 11.09 12.03
C HIS A 183 1.43 11.73 13.37
N SER A 184 0.14 11.80 13.70
CA SER A 184 -0.38 12.51 14.89
C SER A 184 -0.75 11.58 16.06
N SER A 185 -0.36 10.31 16.01
CA SER A 185 -0.63 9.33 17.06
C SER A 185 0.10 9.70 18.36
N ALA A 186 -0.62 9.71 19.50
CA ALA A 186 -0.25 10.40 20.76
C ALA A 186 1.08 10.00 21.43
N SER A 187 1.72 8.89 21.03
CA SER A 187 2.99 8.41 21.60
C SER A 187 4.04 8.00 20.56
N ILE A 188 3.60 7.51 19.40
CA ILE A 188 4.46 6.99 18.34
C ILE A 188 3.91 7.48 16.99
N SER A 189 4.70 8.29 16.28
CA SER A 189 4.41 8.67 14.90
C SER A 189 4.76 7.52 13.96
N ILE A 190 3.81 7.10 13.13
CA ILE A 190 4.00 6.00 12.18
C ILE A 190 4.36 6.59 10.82
N VAL A 191 5.60 6.36 10.36
CA VAL A 191 6.05 6.79 9.03
C VAL A 191 5.96 5.61 8.08
N HIS A 192 5.23 5.76 6.98
CA HIS A 192 4.94 4.68 6.03
C HIS A 192 6.13 4.32 5.13
N ARG A 193 6.89 5.32 4.65
CA ARG A 193 8.12 5.20 3.85
C ARG A 193 7.98 4.70 2.41
N ASP A 194 6.77 4.40 1.96
CA ASP A 194 6.54 3.94 0.58
C ASP A 194 5.17 4.42 0.05
N ILE A 195 4.86 5.69 0.28
CA ILE A 195 3.67 6.33 -0.29
C ILE A 195 3.87 6.52 -1.80
N LYS A 196 2.99 5.89 -2.57
CA LYS A 196 2.94 5.94 -4.03
C LYS A 196 1.57 5.48 -4.52
N THR A 197 1.18 5.85 -5.73
CA THR A 197 -0.12 5.50 -6.33
C THR A 197 -0.36 3.99 -6.44
N SER A 198 0.69 3.15 -6.49
CA SER A 198 0.54 1.69 -6.49
C SER A 198 0.25 1.08 -5.11
N ASN A 199 0.46 1.83 -4.03
CA ASN A 199 0.11 1.43 -2.65
C ASN A 199 -1.19 2.08 -2.15
N ILE A 200 -1.86 2.88 -2.98
CA ILE A 200 -3.20 3.41 -2.70
C ILE A 200 -4.21 2.52 -3.43
N LEU A 201 -5.05 1.80 -2.68
CA LEU A 201 -6.12 0.96 -3.22
C LEU A 201 -7.45 1.73 -3.23
N LEU A 202 -8.35 1.37 -4.13
CA LEU A 202 -9.69 1.99 -4.25
C LEU A 202 -10.78 0.96 -3.94
N ASP A 203 -11.65 1.28 -2.99
CA ASP A 203 -12.82 0.43 -2.67
C ASP A 203 -13.97 0.60 -3.68
N ASP A 204 -15.09 -0.09 -3.46
CA ASP A 204 -16.27 -0.05 -4.34
C ASP A 204 -16.81 1.36 -4.60
N CYS A 205 -16.61 2.28 -3.66
CA CYS A 205 -17.03 3.67 -3.75
C CYS A 205 -15.88 4.59 -4.25
N LEU A 206 -14.79 4.02 -4.75
CA LEU A 206 -13.53 4.70 -5.07
C LEU A 206 -12.95 5.48 -3.88
N THR A 207 -13.20 5.02 -2.64
CA THR A 207 -12.55 5.54 -1.44
C THR A 207 -11.11 5.01 -1.40
N ALA A 208 -10.16 5.91 -1.19
CA ALA A 208 -8.74 5.58 -1.11
C ALA A 208 -8.39 4.89 0.21
N LYS A 209 -7.58 3.84 0.12
CA LYS A 209 -6.99 3.14 1.27
C LYS A 209 -5.49 2.94 1.07
N ILE A 210 -4.69 3.42 2.01
CA ILE A 210 -3.25 3.18 2.06
C ILE A 210 -2.99 1.71 2.41
N SER A 211 -2.07 1.08 1.69
CA SER A 211 -1.66 -0.33 1.84
C SER A 211 -0.13 -0.48 1.85
N ASP A 212 0.35 -1.68 2.18
CA ASP A 212 1.77 -2.08 2.20
C ASP A 212 2.61 -1.41 3.29
N PHE A 213 2.35 -1.78 4.54
CA PHE A 213 3.03 -1.23 5.72
C PHE A 213 4.33 -1.97 6.08
N GLY A 214 4.82 -2.86 5.20
CA GLY A 214 6.01 -3.67 5.45
C GLY A 214 7.30 -2.87 5.62
N ALA A 215 7.37 -1.66 5.05
CA ALA A 215 8.49 -0.74 5.23
C ALA A 215 8.30 0.27 6.37
N SER A 216 7.09 0.37 6.92
CA SER A 216 6.70 1.40 7.87
C SER A 216 7.52 1.33 9.16
N ARG A 217 7.55 2.42 9.93
CA ARG A 217 8.28 2.44 11.20
C ARG A 217 7.64 3.40 12.18
N GLY A 218 7.52 2.97 13.44
CA GLY A 218 7.20 3.86 14.55
C GLY A 218 8.43 4.68 14.98
N ILE A 219 8.24 5.99 15.13
CA ILE A 219 9.21 6.93 15.69
C ILE A 219 8.57 7.54 16.94
N THR A 220 9.29 7.52 18.06
CA THR A 220 8.75 8.16 19.27
C THR A 220 8.74 9.67 19.09
N ILE A 221 7.70 10.37 19.57
CA ILE A 221 7.59 11.83 19.39
C ILE A 221 8.77 12.60 20.03
N ALA A 222 9.41 12.01 21.04
CA ALA A 222 10.61 12.59 21.67
C ALA A 222 11.85 12.57 20.75
N GLU A 223 11.88 11.72 19.73
CA GLU A 223 12.97 11.62 18.77
C GLU A 223 12.70 12.54 17.58
N SER A 224 13.65 13.43 17.26
CA SER A 224 13.59 14.27 16.05
C SER A 224 13.93 13.50 14.75
N GLY A 225 13.68 12.19 14.73
CA GLY A 225 14.01 11.25 13.67
C GLY A 225 14.99 10.15 14.05
N VAL A 226 15.04 9.09 13.23
CA VAL A 226 15.80 7.86 13.48
C VAL A 226 16.72 7.53 12.31
N ILE A 227 17.96 7.13 12.57
CA ILE A 227 18.88 6.66 11.52
C ILE A 227 18.49 5.24 11.11
N THR A 228 18.26 5.01 9.82
CA THR A 228 17.88 3.70 9.30
C THR A 228 18.35 3.47 7.87
N ALA A 229 18.37 2.21 7.42
CA ALA A 229 18.67 1.89 6.02
C ALA A 229 17.60 2.51 5.11
N VAL A 230 18.03 3.04 3.96
CA VAL A 230 17.13 3.63 2.97
C VAL A 230 16.18 2.57 2.42
N GLN A 231 14.88 2.85 2.47
CA GLN A 231 13.83 2.05 1.85
C GLN A 231 12.82 3.00 1.20
N GLY A 232 12.17 2.53 0.14
CA GLY A 232 11.18 3.28 -0.63
C GLY A 232 11.30 2.97 -2.13
N THR A 233 10.39 3.54 -2.92
CA THR A 233 10.36 3.39 -4.38
C THR A 233 11.05 4.55 -5.08
N TYR A 234 11.96 4.24 -6.02
CA TYR A 234 12.63 5.25 -6.84
C TYR A 234 11.62 6.24 -7.46
N GLY A 235 11.98 7.51 -7.56
CA GLY A 235 11.07 8.59 -7.96
C GLY A 235 10.24 9.19 -6.81
N TYR A 236 9.91 8.41 -5.77
CA TYR A 236 9.18 8.88 -4.59
C TYR A 236 10.09 9.06 -3.37
N ILE A 237 11.30 8.49 -3.38
CA ILE A 237 12.24 8.59 -2.26
C ILE A 237 12.61 10.05 -1.99
N ASP A 238 12.42 10.46 -0.74
CA ASP A 238 12.89 11.74 -0.20
C ASP A 238 14.42 11.88 -0.35
N PRO A 239 14.91 12.90 -1.09
CA PRO A 239 16.34 13.10 -1.31
C PRO A 239 17.10 13.39 -0.02
N GLU A 240 16.54 14.16 0.93
CA GLU A 240 17.21 14.46 2.20
C GLU A 240 17.43 13.17 3.00
N TYR A 241 16.40 12.33 3.08
CA TYR A 241 16.52 11.02 3.72
C TYR A 241 17.48 10.08 3.00
N PHE A 242 17.49 10.09 1.67
CA PHE A 242 18.42 9.28 0.89
C PHE A 242 19.88 9.58 1.28
N TYR A 243 20.22 10.86 1.41
CA TYR A 243 21.56 11.30 1.76
C TYR A 243 21.88 11.18 3.25
N THR A 244 20.96 11.61 4.12
CA THR A 244 21.21 11.69 5.57
C THR A 244 20.93 10.39 6.31
N ARG A 245 20.14 9.48 5.72
CA ARG A 245 19.57 8.28 6.34
C ARG A 245 18.70 8.55 7.58
N ARG A 246 18.37 9.82 7.84
CA ARG A 246 17.54 10.25 8.96
C ARG A 246 16.08 10.21 8.54
N LEU A 247 15.35 9.25 9.08
CA LEU A 247 13.92 9.10 8.87
C LEU A 247 13.15 10.05 9.78
N THR A 248 12.24 10.84 9.19
CA THR A 248 11.25 11.68 9.87
C THR A 248 9.89 11.52 9.19
N GLU A 249 8.84 12.10 9.74
CA GLU A 249 7.52 12.15 9.08
C GLU A 249 7.55 12.94 7.76
N LYS A 250 8.55 13.81 7.56
CA LYS A 250 8.73 14.59 6.33
C LYS A 250 9.08 13.73 5.11
N ASN A 251 9.51 12.50 5.34
CA ASN A 251 9.68 11.48 4.30
C ASN A 251 8.38 11.18 3.54
N ASP A 252 7.30 10.95 4.31
CA ASP A 252 5.99 10.67 3.73
C ASP A 252 5.41 11.93 3.08
N VAL A 253 5.69 13.12 3.64
CA VAL A 253 5.29 14.40 3.04
C VAL A 253 5.87 14.56 1.64
N TYR A 254 7.17 14.29 1.45
CA TYR A 254 7.79 14.35 0.14
C TYR A 254 7.15 13.36 -0.83
N SER A 255 7.04 12.09 -0.42
CA SER A 255 6.46 11.02 -1.24
C SER A 255 5.01 11.32 -1.63
N TYR A 256 4.23 11.91 -0.72
CA TYR A 256 2.88 12.42 -0.97
C TYR A 256 2.87 13.59 -1.96
N GLY A 257 3.83 14.51 -1.87
CA GLY A 257 4.02 15.58 -2.85
C GLY A 257 4.25 15.03 -4.26
N VAL A 258 5.08 13.99 -4.40
CA VAL A 258 5.27 13.29 -5.69
C VAL A 258 3.98 12.65 -6.18
N MET A 259 3.19 12.04 -5.30
CA MET A 259 1.86 11.51 -5.64
C MET A 259 0.91 12.61 -6.16
N LEU A 260 0.93 13.82 -5.58
CA LEU A 260 0.15 14.95 -6.09
C LEU A 260 0.60 15.38 -7.49
N VAL A 261 1.92 15.45 -7.74
CA VAL A 261 2.46 15.73 -9.07
C VAL A 261 1.98 14.69 -10.08
N GLU A 262 2.01 13.41 -9.70
CA GLU A 262 1.51 12.33 -10.55
C GLU A 262 0.00 12.46 -10.83
N LEU A 263 -0.83 12.80 -9.83
CA LEU A 263 -2.27 13.03 -10.02
C LEU A 263 -2.59 14.20 -10.96
N LEU A 264 -1.79 15.27 -10.90
CA LEU A 264 -1.93 16.48 -11.72
C LEU A 264 -1.51 16.26 -13.17
N THR A 265 -0.52 15.40 -13.41
CA THR A 265 0.18 15.31 -14.71
C THR A 265 -0.07 13.99 -15.45
N ARG A 266 -0.53 12.94 -14.74
CA ARG A 266 -0.53 11.53 -15.22
C ARG A 266 0.83 11.03 -15.69
N LYS A 267 1.93 11.70 -15.32
CA LYS A 267 3.30 11.26 -15.63
C LYS A 267 3.83 10.35 -14.53
N LYS A 268 4.55 9.31 -14.91
CA LYS A 268 5.11 8.24 -14.05
C LYS A 268 6.41 8.72 -13.41
N PRO A 269 6.45 8.98 -12.08
CA PRO A 269 7.65 9.50 -11.41
C PRO A 269 8.89 8.60 -11.48
N THR A 270 8.69 7.32 -11.77
CA THR A 270 9.75 6.30 -11.89
C THR A 270 10.42 6.23 -13.25
N ILE A 271 9.77 6.77 -14.30
CA ILE A 271 10.18 6.59 -15.70
C ILE A 271 10.35 7.94 -16.39
N ASP A 272 9.41 8.87 -16.15
CA ASP A 272 9.36 10.12 -16.90
C ASP A 272 10.42 11.10 -16.41
N MET A 273 11.21 11.55 -17.38
CA MET A 273 12.16 12.66 -17.24
C MET A 273 11.80 13.75 -18.25
N SER A 274 12.23 14.98 -17.99
CA SER A 274 12.19 16.02 -19.01
C SER A 274 13.08 15.63 -20.20
N LEU A 275 12.92 16.35 -21.33
CA LEU A 275 13.78 16.18 -22.50
C LEU A 275 15.27 16.38 -22.18
N ASP A 276 15.56 17.18 -21.16
CA ASP A 276 16.92 17.48 -20.68
C ASP A 276 17.42 16.49 -19.60
N GLY A 277 16.68 15.42 -19.33
CA GLY A 277 17.04 14.39 -18.34
C GLY A 277 16.78 14.79 -16.88
N VAL A 278 15.98 15.84 -16.64
CA VAL A 278 15.61 16.29 -15.29
C VAL A 278 14.46 15.42 -14.75
N SER A 279 14.46 15.13 -13.45
CA SER A 279 13.37 14.36 -12.84
C SER A 279 12.02 15.07 -12.98
N LEU A 280 10.93 14.31 -13.07
CA LEU A 280 9.56 14.84 -13.17
C LEU A 280 9.26 15.93 -12.12
N VAL A 281 9.67 15.69 -10.88
CA VAL A 281 9.43 16.61 -9.75
C VAL A 281 10.16 17.94 -9.95
N ALA A 282 11.43 17.91 -10.35
CA ALA A 282 12.20 19.12 -10.56
C ALA A 282 11.68 19.92 -11.77
N HIS A 283 11.32 19.24 -12.86
CA HIS A 283 10.69 19.88 -14.01
C HIS A 283 9.33 20.51 -13.67
N PHE A 284 8.51 19.81 -12.89
CA PHE A 284 7.22 20.33 -12.41
C PHE A 284 7.39 21.59 -11.56
N VAL A 285 8.31 21.58 -10.58
CA VAL A 285 8.58 22.74 -9.72
C VAL A 285 9.11 23.92 -10.54
N GLN A 286 9.97 23.66 -11.54
CA GLN A 286 10.47 24.69 -12.44
C GLN A 286 9.32 25.35 -13.22
N LEU A 287 8.48 24.57 -13.91
CA LEU A 287 7.35 25.10 -14.67
C LEU A 287 6.37 25.88 -13.79
N LEU A 288 6.11 25.40 -12.56
CA LEU A 288 5.29 26.15 -11.61
C LEU A 288 5.92 27.51 -11.25
N SER A 289 7.24 27.57 -11.04
CA SER A 289 7.95 28.81 -10.71
C SER A 289 8.00 29.82 -11.86
N GLU A 290 7.91 29.33 -13.10
CA GLU A 290 7.88 30.13 -14.33
C GLU A 290 6.45 30.51 -14.77
N ASP A 291 5.41 30.18 -13.98
CA ASP A 291 3.99 30.35 -14.32
C ASP A 291 3.57 29.60 -15.62
N ARG A 292 4.21 28.46 -15.86
CA ARG A 292 4.04 27.60 -17.05
C ARG A 292 3.47 26.22 -16.70
N LEU A 293 2.74 26.13 -15.58
CA LEU A 293 2.19 24.87 -15.07
C LEU A 293 1.31 24.14 -16.10
N SER A 294 0.56 24.88 -16.91
CA SER A 294 -0.34 24.33 -17.94
C SER A 294 0.37 23.44 -18.98
N GLU A 295 1.69 23.59 -19.15
CA GLU A 295 2.48 22.77 -20.09
C GLU A 295 2.69 21.32 -19.63
N ILE A 296 2.46 21.03 -18.35
CA ILE A 296 2.67 19.69 -17.79
C ILE A 296 1.40 19.07 -17.19
N LEU A 297 0.34 19.85 -16.99
CA LEU A 297 -0.94 19.32 -16.51
C LEU A 297 -1.53 18.34 -17.51
N ASP A 298 -2.20 17.32 -16.96
CA ASP A 298 -3.09 16.48 -17.74
C ASP A 298 -4.22 17.34 -18.32
N ALA A 299 -4.52 17.19 -19.61
CA ALA A 299 -5.55 17.97 -20.30
C ALA A 299 -6.91 17.87 -19.59
N GLN A 300 -7.25 16.68 -19.07
CA GLN A 300 -8.49 16.48 -18.31
C GLN A 300 -8.52 17.34 -17.03
N VAL A 301 -7.38 17.54 -16.35
CA VAL A 301 -7.30 18.38 -15.15
C VAL A 301 -7.48 19.85 -15.49
N THR A 302 -6.89 20.29 -16.61
CA THR A 302 -7.08 21.66 -17.12
C THR A 302 -8.53 21.93 -17.49
N GLU A 303 -9.22 20.96 -18.12
CA GLU A 303 -10.63 21.11 -18.50
C GLU A 303 -11.59 21.09 -17.30
N GLU A 304 -11.34 20.25 -16.30
CA GLU A 304 -12.29 19.99 -15.20
C GLU A 304 -12.09 20.87 -13.95
N GLY A 305 -10.91 21.48 -13.75
CA GLY A 305 -10.67 22.31 -12.56
C GLY A 305 -9.26 22.89 -12.46
N GLU A 306 -8.90 23.70 -13.45
CA GLU A 306 -7.58 24.35 -13.56
C GLU A 306 -7.21 25.18 -12.31
N GLU A 307 -8.16 25.94 -11.77
CA GLU A 307 -7.91 26.85 -10.64
C GLU A 307 -7.62 26.09 -9.34
N GLU A 308 -8.33 25.00 -9.10
CA GLU A 308 -8.05 24.10 -7.99
C GLU A 308 -6.76 23.33 -8.23
N ALA A 309 -6.47 22.94 -9.48
CA ALA A 309 -5.23 22.27 -9.85
C ALA A 309 -4.00 23.14 -9.55
N LYS A 310 -4.05 24.45 -9.81
CA LYS A 310 -2.98 25.42 -9.44
C LYS A 310 -2.76 25.46 -7.92
N GLN A 311 -3.83 25.45 -7.13
CA GLN A 311 -3.73 25.42 -5.67
C GLN A 311 -3.14 24.10 -5.15
N VAL A 312 -3.55 22.97 -5.72
CA VAL A 312 -2.98 21.65 -5.41
C VAL A 312 -1.51 21.56 -5.85
N ALA A 313 -1.15 22.16 -6.98
CA ALA A 313 0.23 22.24 -7.46
C ALA A 313 1.13 23.03 -6.49
N ALA A 314 0.63 24.14 -5.94
CA ALA A 314 1.35 24.88 -4.91
C ALA A 314 1.56 24.05 -3.63
N ILE A 315 0.57 23.25 -3.23
CA ILE A 315 0.72 22.30 -2.10
C ILE A 315 1.77 21.24 -2.43
N ALA A 316 1.73 20.65 -3.62
CA ALA A 316 2.69 19.66 -4.07
C ALA A 316 4.13 20.21 -4.04
N ALA A 317 4.35 21.43 -4.55
CA ALA A 317 5.65 22.10 -4.55
C ALA A 317 6.20 22.38 -3.15
N LEU A 318 5.33 22.67 -2.17
CA LEU A 318 5.72 22.78 -0.77
C LEU A 318 6.10 21.42 -0.16
N CYS A 319 5.39 20.36 -0.53
CA CYS A 319 5.67 19.01 -0.05
C CYS A 319 7.00 18.44 -0.56
N VAL A 320 7.40 18.78 -1.79
CA VAL A 320 8.63 18.25 -2.43
C VAL A 320 9.88 19.11 -2.21
N GLN A 321 9.87 20.03 -1.24
CA GLN A 321 11.05 20.83 -0.91
C GLN A 321 12.25 19.94 -0.53
N MET A 322 13.46 20.37 -0.92
CA MET A 322 14.68 19.58 -0.70
C MET A 322 14.97 19.37 0.79
N LYS A 323 14.73 20.37 1.63
CA LYS A 323 14.88 20.27 3.09
C LYS A 323 13.55 19.91 3.72
N GLY A 324 13.53 18.89 4.57
CA GLY A 324 12.35 18.41 5.26
C GLY A 324 11.71 19.46 6.16
N ASN A 325 12.51 20.33 6.78
CA ASN A 325 12.00 21.41 7.65
C ASN A 325 11.17 22.46 6.89
N ASP A 326 11.42 22.64 5.59
CA ASP A 326 10.69 23.59 4.74
C ASP A 326 9.35 23.00 4.25
N ARG A 327 9.13 21.69 4.43
CA ARG A 327 7.89 21.00 4.07
C ARG A 327 6.81 21.22 5.13
N PRO A 328 5.52 21.30 4.77
CA PRO A 328 4.43 21.34 5.74
C PRO A 328 4.30 20.00 6.50
N THR A 329 3.52 19.98 7.57
CA THR A 329 3.07 18.70 8.15
C THR A 329 1.87 18.15 7.37
N MET A 330 1.64 16.84 7.42
CA MET A 330 0.47 16.25 6.74
C MET A 330 -0.86 16.79 7.26
N ARG A 331 -0.94 17.20 8.53
CA ARG A 331 -2.10 17.91 9.07
C ARG A 331 -2.34 19.26 8.38
N HIS A 332 -1.29 20.02 8.11
CA HIS A 332 -1.42 21.29 7.35
C HIS A 332 -1.84 21.03 5.89
N VAL A 333 -1.29 20.00 5.26
CA VAL A 333 -1.67 19.58 3.89
C VAL A 333 -3.14 19.19 3.82
N GLU A 334 -3.61 18.34 4.75
CA GLU A 334 -5.01 17.92 4.88
C GLU A 334 -5.94 19.14 5.02
N MET A 335 -5.64 20.07 5.93
CA MET A 335 -6.47 21.27 6.13
C MET A 335 -6.55 22.14 4.87
N ARG A 336 -5.45 22.29 4.12
CA ARG A 336 -5.44 23.06 2.87
C ARG A 336 -6.31 22.40 1.79
N LEU A 337 -6.19 21.08 1.62
CA LEU A 337 -6.99 20.33 0.65
C LEU A 337 -8.49 20.35 1.02
N GLN A 338 -8.81 20.27 2.32
CA GLN A 338 -10.18 20.41 2.81
C GLN A 338 -10.78 21.78 2.45
N GLY A 339 -9.97 22.84 2.55
CA GLY A 339 -10.37 24.19 2.15
C GLY A 339 -10.76 24.25 0.67
N ILE A 340 -9.93 23.68 -0.21
CA ILE A 340 -10.20 23.63 -1.66
C ILE A 340 -11.52 22.89 -1.96
N GLN A 341 -11.73 21.72 -1.34
CA GLN A 341 -12.97 20.95 -1.53
C GLN A 341 -14.22 21.69 -1.03
N SER A 342 -14.10 22.39 0.11
CA SER A 342 -15.22 23.11 0.71
C SER A 342 -15.65 24.30 -0.14
N SER A 343 -14.69 25.02 -0.73
CA SER A 343 -14.94 26.10 -1.68
C SER A 343 -15.69 25.60 -2.93
N ASN A 344 -15.35 24.41 -3.43
CA ASN A 344 -16.03 23.80 -4.59
C ASN A 344 -17.48 23.43 -4.27
N ASN A 345 -17.72 22.80 -3.12
CA ASN A 345 -19.07 22.44 -2.72
C ASN A 345 -19.95 23.68 -2.56
N PHE A 346 -19.40 24.78 -2.03
CA PHE A 346 -20.12 26.05 -1.92
C PHE A 346 -20.44 26.66 -3.29
N ARG A 347 -19.48 26.68 -4.23
CA ARG A 347 -19.70 27.13 -5.61
C ARG A 347 -20.80 26.32 -6.32
N ALA A 348 -20.75 25.00 -6.24
CA ALA A 348 -21.75 24.12 -6.84
C ALA A 348 -23.16 24.35 -6.25
N ILE A 349 -23.27 24.63 -4.95
CA ILE A 349 -24.55 24.98 -4.31
C ILE A 349 -25.09 26.32 -4.83
N LEU A 350 -24.24 27.32 -5.04
CA LEU A 350 -24.65 28.62 -5.57
C LEU A 350 -25.13 28.52 -7.02
N GLU A 351 -24.41 27.78 -7.87
CA GLU A 351 -24.81 27.51 -9.25
C GLU A 351 -26.15 26.75 -9.34
N TYR A 352 -26.33 25.74 -8.49
CA TYR A 352 -27.59 24.99 -8.42
C TYR A 352 -28.79 25.86 -7.98
N LYS A 353 -28.56 26.87 -7.13
CA LYS A 353 -29.60 27.82 -6.72
C LYS A 353 -29.87 28.89 -7.79
N GLY A 354 -28.85 29.31 -8.54
CA GLY A 354 -28.99 30.24 -9.67
C GLY A 354 -29.87 29.65 -10.79
N CYS A 355 -29.69 28.38 -11.13
CA CYS A 355 -30.48 27.68 -12.16
C CYS A 355 -31.97 27.44 -11.80
N LYS A 356 -32.41 27.73 -10.57
CA LYS A 356 -33.84 27.64 -10.17
C LYS A 356 -34.54 29.00 -10.16
N SER A 357 -33.86 30.07 -10.58
CA SER A 357 -34.37 31.45 -10.50
C SER A 357 -34.76 32.05 -11.85
N ASP A 358 -34.77 31.25 -12.94
CA ASP A 358 -35.20 31.66 -14.28
C ASP A 358 -36.52 30.98 -14.70
#